data_AF-A0A7S4IRZ9-F1
#
_entry.id   AF-A0A7S4IRZ9-F1
#
_cell.length_a   1.000
_cell.length_b   1.000
_cell.length_c   1.000
_cell.angle_alpha   90.00
_cell.angle_beta   90.00
_cell.angle_gamma   90.00
#
_symmetry.space_group_name_H-M   'P 1'
#
loop_
_entity.id
_entity.type
_entity.pdbx_description
1 polymer ?
#
loop_
_entity_poly.entity_id
_entity_poly.type
_entity_poly.pdbx_seq_one_letter_code
_entity_poly.pdbx_strand_id
1 'polypeptide(L)'
;FFLEHMETSLLDESGFTKSFPVGDTEGIKRFFDEHGFVVVQNVLDKQESFKTIEEIGEQIETFSKELKRVDMETWTPWQRITNWLWESPLTSQHNDVTAEGGTYWPFSKNGIFADIARGEQMFCNRQKETVFSSFATVIGTEELLVSIDRFSVIQATTEESQAWLHWDINPWFATGVETRRQSSKGYKDIMLQRWKQENSAAKLFLTENNNTNTVEPMPVQGLIALSDNKHGEGGFMCVPGFHKKIQEWAQTNKKTTDVNHVKVSQIDHDDIEAFTEDKIVKVAVRQGDLLIWSACLPHCNYSGNKQRMCQYIKMFPSSIYDDDIRQARLEAVKQIFPPRFCPAPVGLRVFGYPQE
;
A
#
# COMPACT_ATOMS: atom_id res chain seq x y z
N PHE A 1 27.21 -2.86 -18.59
CA PHE A 1 26.78 -2.02 -19.74
C PHE A 1 25.34 -2.26 -20.19
N PHE A 2 24.69 -3.41 -19.94
CA PHE A 2 23.26 -3.63 -20.30
C PHE A 2 22.24 -3.35 -19.18
N LEU A 3 22.66 -3.33 -17.91
CA LEU A 3 21.78 -3.18 -16.73
C LEU A 3 21.17 -1.77 -16.58
N GLU A 4 21.81 -0.73 -17.11
CA GLU A 4 21.33 0.66 -16.96
C GLU A 4 20.10 1.00 -17.84
N HIS A 5 19.75 0.22 -18.87
CA HIS A 5 18.86 0.73 -19.92
C HIS A 5 17.37 0.83 -19.54
N MET A 6 16.82 -0.09 -18.74
CA MET A 6 15.40 -0.01 -18.36
C MET A 6 15.16 0.98 -17.22
N GLU A 7 15.96 0.97 -16.16
CA GLU A 7 15.75 1.90 -15.05
C GLU A 7 16.03 3.35 -15.46
N THR A 8 17.12 3.62 -16.19
CA THR A 8 17.45 5.01 -16.58
C THR A 8 16.47 5.61 -17.57
N SER A 9 15.87 4.79 -18.46
CA SER A 9 14.88 5.28 -19.44
C SER A 9 13.55 5.71 -18.81
N LEU A 10 13.28 5.26 -17.57
CA LEU A 10 12.09 5.64 -16.81
C LEU A 10 12.33 6.85 -15.91
N LEU A 11 13.54 7.38 -15.83
CA LEU A 11 13.85 8.57 -15.05
C LEU A 11 13.71 9.86 -15.89
N ASP A 12 13.27 10.93 -15.23
CA ASP A 12 13.37 12.29 -15.74
C ASP A 12 14.76 12.89 -15.48
N GLU A 13 14.98 14.09 -16.02
CA GLU A 13 16.27 14.80 -15.95
C GLU A 13 16.73 15.10 -14.51
N SER A 14 15.83 15.04 -13.51
CA SER A 14 16.15 15.26 -12.10
C SER A 14 16.42 13.96 -11.33
N GLY A 15 16.37 12.81 -12.00
CA GLY A 15 16.61 11.49 -11.40
C GLY A 15 15.41 10.93 -10.63
N PHE A 16 14.20 11.42 -10.90
CA PHE A 16 12.96 10.85 -10.41
C PHE A 16 12.27 10.04 -11.50
N THR A 17 11.41 9.09 -11.14
CA THR A 17 10.64 8.36 -12.15
C THR A 17 9.71 9.34 -12.87
N LYS A 18 9.61 9.18 -14.19
CA LYS A 18 8.73 9.97 -15.05
C LYS A 18 7.33 10.00 -14.45
N SER A 19 6.85 11.22 -14.21
CA SER A 19 5.57 11.48 -13.59
C SER A 19 4.70 12.39 -14.46
N PHE A 20 3.40 12.37 -14.21
CA PHE A 20 2.39 12.99 -15.06
C PHE A 20 1.52 13.95 -14.24
N PRO A 21 1.18 15.14 -14.74
CA PRO A 21 0.18 16.01 -14.10
C PRO A 21 -1.16 15.29 -13.98
N VAL A 22 -1.95 15.58 -12.93
CA VAL A 22 -3.28 14.97 -12.71
C VAL A 22 -4.21 15.08 -13.94
N GLY A 23 -4.08 16.15 -14.73
CA GLY A 23 -4.87 16.37 -15.95
C GLY A 23 -4.40 15.61 -17.20
N ASP A 24 -3.22 14.99 -17.18
CA ASP A 24 -2.68 14.22 -18.32
C ASP A 24 -3.24 12.79 -18.33
N THR A 25 -4.55 12.68 -18.58
CA THR A 25 -5.26 11.41 -18.52
C THR A 25 -4.74 10.37 -19.51
N GLU A 26 -4.33 10.80 -20.71
CA GLU A 26 -3.78 9.91 -21.74
C GLU A 26 -2.37 9.42 -21.35
N GLY A 27 -1.51 10.31 -20.88
CA GLY A 27 -0.18 9.97 -20.40
C GLY A 27 -0.22 9.00 -19.21
N ILE A 28 -1.10 9.27 -18.23
CA ILE A 28 -1.30 8.41 -17.06
C ILE A 28 -1.74 7.00 -17.49
N LYS A 29 -2.79 6.90 -18.31
CA LYS A 29 -3.31 5.60 -18.77
C LYS A 29 -2.28 4.84 -19.58
N ARG A 30 -1.67 5.49 -20.58
CA ARG A 30 -0.68 4.85 -21.44
C ARG A 30 0.51 4.30 -20.65
N PHE A 31 1.03 5.09 -19.71
CA PHE A 31 2.18 4.68 -18.90
C PHE A 31 1.81 3.54 -17.94
N PHE A 32 0.65 3.63 -17.29
CA PHE A 32 0.14 2.57 -16.42
C PHE A 32 -0.14 1.27 -17.21
N ASP A 33 -0.75 1.37 -18.38
CA ASP A 33 -0.99 0.21 -19.25
C ASP A 33 0.33 -0.42 -19.67
N GLU A 34 1.34 0.38 -20.00
CA GLU A 34 2.66 -0.09 -20.42
C GLU A 34 3.38 -0.84 -19.28
N HIS A 35 3.48 -0.22 -18.12
CA HIS A 35 4.40 -0.62 -17.04
C HIS A 35 3.72 -1.21 -15.81
N GLY A 36 2.41 -1.03 -15.65
CA GLY A 36 1.63 -1.50 -14.49
C GLY A 36 1.76 -0.59 -13.26
N PHE A 37 2.43 0.55 -13.39
CA PHE A 37 2.50 1.58 -12.36
C PHE A 37 2.58 2.96 -13.01
N VAL A 38 2.29 4.02 -12.25
CA VAL A 38 2.40 5.40 -12.69
C VAL A 38 2.64 6.33 -11.48
N VAL A 39 3.38 7.41 -11.69
CA VAL A 39 3.55 8.49 -10.71
C VAL A 39 2.76 9.71 -11.16
N VAL A 40 1.88 10.22 -10.32
CA VAL A 40 1.04 11.40 -10.58
C VAL A 40 1.51 12.57 -9.72
N GLN A 41 1.74 13.71 -10.36
CA GLN A 41 2.43 14.86 -9.78
C GLN A 41 1.54 15.68 -8.84
N ASN A 42 2.14 16.15 -7.74
CA ASN A 42 1.59 17.21 -6.88
C ASN A 42 0.14 16.93 -6.44
N VAL A 43 -0.18 15.70 -6.04
CA VAL A 43 -1.51 15.40 -5.50
C VAL A 43 -1.72 16.06 -4.13
N LEU A 44 -0.65 16.24 -3.37
CA LEU A 44 -0.59 17.08 -2.18
C LEU A 44 0.37 18.24 -2.42
N ASP A 45 0.02 19.42 -1.90
CA ASP A 45 0.99 20.50 -1.79
C ASP A 45 1.97 20.28 -0.62
N LYS A 46 2.97 21.15 -0.50
CA LYS A 46 3.99 21.07 0.57
C LYS A 46 3.40 21.25 1.97
N GLN A 47 2.35 22.07 2.12
CA GLN A 47 1.72 22.32 3.41
C GLN A 47 0.88 21.11 3.84
N GLU A 48 0.15 20.50 2.92
CA GLU A 48 -0.60 19.24 3.13
C GLU A 48 0.35 18.08 3.47
N SER A 49 1.47 17.98 2.74
CA SER A 49 2.52 17.00 3.04
C SER A 49 3.11 17.21 4.43
N PHE A 50 3.45 18.45 4.80
CA PHE A 50 3.99 18.79 6.11
C PHE A 50 3.01 18.47 7.24
N LYS A 51 1.73 18.84 7.10
CA LYS A 51 0.69 18.48 8.08
C LYS A 51 0.55 16.97 8.25
N THR A 52 0.63 16.22 7.15
CA THR A 52 0.56 14.76 7.18
C THR A 52 1.76 14.16 7.95
N ILE A 53 2.96 14.71 7.76
CA ILE A 53 4.16 14.33 8.52
C ILE A 53 3.99 14.63 10.02
N GLU A 54 3.49 15.81 10.36
CA GLU A 54 3.25 16.20 11.76
C GLU A 54 2.27 15.23 12.44
N GLU A 55 1.15 14.92 11.79
CA GLU A 55 0.17 13.97 12.32
C GLU A 55 0.73 12.54 12.44
N ILE A 56 1.60 12.11 11.51
CA ILE A 56 2.31 10.84 11.65
C ILE A 56 3.20 10.86 12.88
N GLY A 57 3.94 11.95 13.10
CA GLY A 57 4.75 12.16 14.31
C GLY A 57 3.92 12.06 15.58
N GLU A 58 2.80 12.80 15.66
CA GLU A 58 1.89 12.78 16.81
C GLU A 58 1.32 11.38 17.07
N GLN A 59 0.96 10.65 16.01
CA GLN A 59 0.43 9.29 16.14
C GLN A 59 1.49 8.31 16.64
N ILE A 60 2.74 8.44 16.18
CA ILE A 60 3.88 7.65 16.67
C ILE A 60 4.16 7.95 18.16
N GLU A 61 4.20 9.23 18.54
CA GLU A 61 4.47 9.68 19.91
C GLU A 61 3.36 9.25 20.89
N THR A 62 2.12 9.15 20.41
CA THR A 62 1.00 8.59 21.18
C THR A 62 1.19 7.09 21.42
N PHE A 63 1.74 6.36 20.46
CA PHE A 63 1.97 4.92 20.56
C PHE A 63 3.19 4.57 21.41
N SER A 64 4.22 5.43 21.41
CA SER A 64 5.42 5.27 22.24
C SER A 64 5.89 6.61 22.80
N LYS A 65 5.81 6.77 24.13
CA LYS A 65 6.30 7.96 24.84
C LYS A 65 7.83 8.11 24.83
N GLU A 66 8.54 7.06 24.44
CA GLU A 66 10.01 7.02 24.33
C GLU A 66 10.49 7.55 22.97
N LEU A 67 9.60 7.59 21.97
CA LEU A 67 9.87 8.17 20.66
C LEU A 67 9.68 9.68 20.69
N LYS A 68 10.66 10.41 20.17
CA LYS A 68 10.54 11.87 19.97
C LYS A 68 10.86 12.21 18.54
N ARG A 69 9.95 12.92 17.86
CA ARG A 69 10.13 13.36 16.47
C ARG A 69 11.36 14.24 16.24
N VAL A 70 11.80 14.94 17.28
CA VAL A 70 12.94 15.89 17.23
C VAL A 70 14.29 15.24 17.51
N ASP A 71 14.33 13.94 17.84
CA ASP A 71 15.56 13.26 18.26
C ASP A 71 15.68 11.92 17.54
N MET A 72 16.37 11.91 16.39
CA MET A 72 16.60 10.70 15.60
C MET A 72 17.42 9.62 16.33
N GLU A 73 18.13 9.96 17.42
CA GLU A 73 18.83 8.96 18.24
C GLU A 73 17.84 8.06 18.99
N THR A 74 16.64 8.58 19.31
CA THR A 74 15.53 7.80 19.88
C THR A 74 14.90 6.83 18.89
N TRP A 75 15.25 6.92 17.60
CA TRP A 75 14.73 6.04 16.53
C TRP A 75 15.68 4.87 16.22
N THR A 76 16.75 4.69 17.00
CA THR A 76 17.74 3.64 16.77
C THR A 76 17.25 2.26 17.26
N PRO A 77 17.43 1.18 16.47
CA PRO A 77 16.99 -0.17 16.85
C PRO A 77 17.64 -0.74 18.12
N TRP A 78 18.73 -0.18 18.63
CA TRP A 78 19.58 -0.87 19.62
C TRP A 78 19.23 -0.70 21.10
N GLN A 79 18.15 0.00 21.45
CA GLN A 79 17.78 0.20 22.86
C GLN A 79 16.41 -0.39 23.22
N ARG A 80 16.31 -1.73 23.34
CA ARG A 80 15.65 -2.45 24.47
C ARG A 80 15.26 -3.90 24.13
N ILE A 81 16.27 -4.76 24.07
CA ILE A 81 16.13 -6.22 24.23
C ILE A 81 15.66 -6.62 25.65
N THR A 82 15.53 -5.70 26.60
CA THR A 82 15.43 -6.07 28.03
C THR A 82 14.21 -5.61 28.81
N ASN A 83 13.23 -4.90 28.23
CA ASN A 83 12.08 -4.40 29.01
C ASN A 83 10.68 -4.73 28.46
N TRP A 84 10.56 -5.46 27.33
CA TRP A 84 9.27 -5.75 26.71
C TRP A 84 8.79 -7.18 26.94
N LEU A 85 8.91 -7.69 28.18
CA LEU A 85 8.32 -8.99 28.51
C LEU A 85 7.08 -8.95 29.38
N TRP A 86 6.55 -7.79 29.83
CA TRP A 86 5.41 -7.89 30.76
C TRP A 86 4.28 -6.85 30.78
N GLU A 87 4.35 -5.63 30.21
CA GLU A 87 3.30 -4.64 30.55
C GLU A 87 2.82 -3.75 29.39
N SER A 88 2.08 -4.33 28.44
CA SER A 88 1.12 -3.57 27.62
C SER A 88 -0.31 -4.09 27.88
N PRO A 89 -1.22 -3.26 28.42
CA PRO A 89 -2.62 -3.64 28.64
C PRO A 89 -3.46 -3.78 27.37
N LEU A 90 -2.89 -3.49 26.18
CA LEU A 90 -3.63 -3.47 24.91
C LEU A 90 -3.15 -4.52 23.89
N THR A 91 -2.15 -5.33 24.22
CA THR A 91 -1.65 -6.44 23.38
C THR A 91 -1.92 -7.82 23.97
N SER A 92 -2.66 -7.91 25.07
CA SER A 92 -3.00 -9.20 25.70
C SER A 92 -4.05 -10.02 24.94
N GLN A 93 -4.55 -9.55 23.78
CA GLN A 93 -5.37 -10.35 22.89
C GLN A 93 -4.89 -10.26 21.45
N HIS A 94 -4.07 -11.26 21.10
CA HIS A 94 -3.74 -11.77 19.76
C HIS A 94 -2.57 -11.14 18.98
N ASN A 95 -1.40 -11.73 19.26
CA ASN A 95 -0.36 -12.16 18.32
C ASN A 95 -0.64 -11.94 16.82
N ASP A 96 -0.13 -10.84 16.28
CA ASP A 96 0.53 -10.82 14.96
C ASP A 96 2.03 -10.57 15.17
N VAL A 97 2.62 -11.34 16.07
CA VAL A 97 4.07 -11.51 16.15
C VAL A 97 4.41 -12.48 15.01
N THR A 98 4.88 -11.95 13.87
CA THR A 98 5.63 -12.79 12.93
C THR A 98 6.91 -13.20 13.65
N ALA A 99 6.85 -14.38 14.24
CA ALA A 99 7.94 -15.03 14.96
C ALA A 99 9.12 -15.24 14.02
N GLU A 100 10.17 -14.45 14.21
CA GLU A 100 11.58 -14.85 14.29
C GLU A 100 12.36 -13.60 14.76
N GLY A 101 13.23 -13.79 15.75
CA GLY A 101 13.65 -12.76 16.70
C GLY A 101 14.44 -11.59 16.11
N GLY A 102 13.77 -10.45 15.94
CA GLY A 102 14.41 -9.20 15.52
C GLY A 102 13.58 -7.99 15.91
N THR A 103 13.89 -7.36 17.04
CA THR A 103 13.66 -5.95 17.37
C THR A 103 12.54 -5.21 16.59
N TYR A 104 11.30 -5.23 17.10
CA TYR A 104 10.12 -4.65 16.45
C TYR A 104 9.61 -3.44 17.24
N TRP A 105 9.85 -2.25 16.68
CA TRP A 105 9.33 -0.93 17.06
C TRP A 105 7.82 -0.87 16.74
N PRO A 106 7.02 0.25 16.84
CA PRO A 106 5.61 0.18 16.42
C PRO A 106 5.44 -0.02 14.90
N PHE A 107 6.55 -0.26 14.21
CA PHE A 107 6.66 -0.62 12.81
C PHE A 107 7.10 -2.07 12.66
N SER A 108 6.58 -2.73 11.62
CA SER A 108 7.17 -3.98 11.12
C SER A 108 8.62 -3.75 10.65
N LYS A 109 9.38 -4.85 10.43
CA LYS A 109 10.73 -4.79 9.81
C LYS A 109 10.82 -4.01 8.50
N ASN A 110 9.68 -3.80 7.83
CA ASN A 110 9.58 -3.09 6.56
C ASN A 110 9.13 -1.63 6.73
N GLY A 111 9.13 -1.10 7.97
CA GLY A 111 8.79 0.29 8.27
C GLY A 111 7.30 0.62 8.21
N ILE A 112 6.40 -0.38 8.20
CA ILE A 112 4.95 -0.15 8.15
C ILE A 112 4.39 -0.08 9.57
N PHE A 113 3.65 0.98 9.90
CA PHE A 113 3.08 1.19 11.23
C PHE A 113 2.02 0.14 11.57
N ALA A 114 1.78 -0.14 12.85
CA ALA A 114 0.82 -1.17 13.26
C ALA A 114 -0.65 -0.77 13.11
N ASP A 115 -0.97 0.53 13.09
CA ASP A 115 -2.34 1.07 13.09
C ASP A 115 -2.63 1.92 11.85
N ILE A 116 -3.92 2.12 11.55
CA ILE A 116 -4.39 2.94 10.42
C ILE A 116 -3.88 4.38 10.53
N ALA A 117 -3.74 5.08 9.40
CA ALA A 117 -3.37 6.50 9.38
C ALA A 117 -4.56 7.36 9.88
N ARG A 118 -4.54 7.81 11.15
CA ARG A 118 -5.71 8.36 11.86
C ARG A 118 -5.85 9.88 11.81
N GLY A 119 -4.82 10.61 11.41
CA GLY A 119 -4.84 12.08 11.47
C GLY A 119 -5.93 12.72 10.61
N GLU A 120 -6.31 13.95 10.95
CA GLU A 120 -7.33 14.73 10.22
C GLU A 120 -6.88 14.99 8.78
N GLN A 121 -5.65 15.48 8.59
CA GLN A 121 -5.02 15.63 7.28
C GLN A 121 -4.88 14.30 6.56
N MET A 122 -4.51 13.21 7.26
CA MET A 122 -4.47 11.87 6.66
C MET A 122 -5.83 11.44 6.10
N PHE A 123 -6.95 11.78 6.75
CA PHE A 123 -8.30 11.59 6.22
C PHE A 123 -8.66 12.58 5.12
N CYS A 124 -8.22 13.84 5.20
CA CYS A 124 -8.36 14.81 4.11
C CYS A 124 -7.67 14.34 2.83
N ASN A 125 -6.50 13.73 2.92
CA ASN A 125 -5.78 13.17 1.77
C ASN A 125 -6.60 12.08 1.04
N ARG A 126 -7.41 11.30 1.78
CA ARG A 126 -8.27 10.24 1.22
C ARG A 126 -9.43 10.77 0.37
N GLN A 127 -9.84 12.03 0.58
CA GLN A 127 -10.93 12.68 -0.13
C GLN A 127 -10.46 13.85 -1.01
N LYS A 128 -9.16 13.94 -1.28
CA LYS A 128 -8.60 15.00 -2.11
C LYS A 128 -8.95 14.75 -3.58
N GLU A 129 -9.43 15.79 -4.26
CA GLU A 129 -9.85 15.72 -5.68
C GLU A 129 -8.72 15.21 -6.60
N THR A 130 -7.49 15.65 -6.38
CA THR A 130 -6.32 15.23 -7.17
C THR A 130 -6.00 13.75 -6.97
N VAL A 131 -6.12 13.23 -5.75
CA VAL A 131 -5.97 11.79 -5.45
C VAL A 131 -7.09 11.00 -6.11
N PHE A 132 -8.34 11.44 -5.94
CA PHE A 132 -9.52 10.81 -6.55
C PHE A 132 -9.42 10.76 -8.08
N SER A 133 -9.18 11.89 -8.73
CA SER A 133 -9.04 12.00 -10.19
C SER A 133 -7.92 11.10 -10.74
N SER A 134 -6.82 10.95 -10.00
CA SER A 134 -5.72 10.06 -10.37
C SER A 134 -6.15 8.60 -10.39
N PHE A 135 -6.81 8.12 -9.33
CA PHE A 135 -7.33 6.75 -9.27
C PHE A 135 -8.47 6.52 -10.27
N ALA A 136 -9.39 7.48 -10.43
CA ALA A 136 -10.47 7.38 -11.41
C ALA A 136 -9.95 7.27 -12.85
N THR A 137 -8.86 7.99 -13.15
CA THR A 137 -8.18 7.89 -14.44
C THR A 137 -7.58 6.50 -14.67
N VAL A 138 -6.89 5.93 -13.68
CA VAL A 138 -6.24 4.62 -13.80
C VAL A 138 -7.26 3.48 -13.83
N ILE A 139 -8.27 3.52 -12.95
CA ILE A 139 -9.27 2.44 -12.82
C ILE A 139 -10.32 2.54 -13.94
N GLY A 140 -10.56 3.73 -14.48
CA GLY A 140 -11.52 3.97 -15.55
C GLY A 140 -12.98 4.11 -15.08
N THR A 141 -13.19 4.37 -13.78
CA THR A 141 -14.51 4.65 -13.21
C THR A 141 -14.39 5.67 -12.08
N GLU A 142 -15.45 6.44 -11.88
CA GLU A 142 -15.57 7.36 -10.74
C GLU A 142 -16.28 6.74 -9.53
N GLU A 143 -16.89 5.56 -9.71
CA GLU A 143 -17.59 4.84 -8.65
C GLU A 143 -16.59 4.09 -7.77
N LEU A 144 -15.87 4.85 -6.95
CA LEU A 144 -14.74 4.39 -6.15
C LEU A 144 -15.01 4.47 -4.65
N LEU A 145 -14.43 3.52 -3.91
CA LEU A 145 -14.24 3.58 -2.47
C LEU A 145 -12.75 3.78 -2.16
N VAL A 146 -12.43 4.53 -1.11
CA VAL A 146 -11.05 4.75 -0.63
C VAL A 146 -10.72 3.87 0.56
N SER A 147 -9.52 3.28 0.57
CA SER A 147 -9.05 2.46 1.70
C SER A 147 -8.77 3.29 2.96
N ILE A 148 -8.98 2.67 4.12
CA ILE A 148 -8.49 3.17 5.41
C ILE A 148 -7.22 2.39 5.77
N ASP A 149 -6.12 2.71 5.09
CA ASP A 149 -4.82 2.05 5.29
C ASP A 149 -3.89 2.88 6.22
N ARG A 150 -2.65 2.41 6.33
CA ARG A 150 -1.62 2.85 7.27
C ARG A 150 -0.67 3.85 6.63
N PHE A 151 0.37 4.21 7.37
CA PHE A 151 1.53 4.91 6.85
C PHE A 151 2.80 4.07 7.08
N SER A 152 3.88 4.48 6.43
CA SER A 152 5.20 3.87 6.62
C SER A 152 6.25 4.93 6.92
N VAL A 153 7.17 4.56 7.82
CA VAL A 153 8.45 5.23 8.03
C VAL A 153 9.56 4.20 7.87
N ILE A 154 10.36 4.33 6.81
CA ILE A 154 11.54 3.50 6.59
C ILE A 154 12.76 4.30 7.00
N GLN A 155 13.57 3.74 7.90
CA GLN A 155 14.79 4.39 8.37
C GLN A 155 15.91 4.31 7.35
N ALA A 156 16.81 5.29 7.41
CA ALA A 156 18.05 5.25 6.64
C ALA A 156 18.91 4.06 7.10
N THR A 157 19.45 3.29 6.16
CA THR A 157 20.39 2.20 6.39
C THR A 157 21.62 2.36 5.51
N THR A 158 22.76 1.84 5.97
CA THR A 158 23.98 1.74 5.16
C THR A 158 24.04 0.45 4.35
N GLU A 159 23.18 -0.52 4.68
CA GLU A 159 23.07 -1.81 3.99
C GLU A 159 21.89 -1.77 3.03
N GLU A 160 22.11 -2.21 1.78
CA GLU A 160 21.00 -2.46 0.85
C GLU A 160 20.26 -3.72 1.26
N SER A 161 18.94 -3.64 1.36
CA SER A 161 18.08 -4.79 1.65
C SER A 161 17.95 -5.69 0.42
N GLN A 162 18.07 -7.01 0.60
CA GLN A 162 17.72 -7.98 -0.45
C GLN A 162 16.25 -7.81 -0.85
N ALA A 163 15.96 -7.85 -2.15
CA ALA A 163 14.59 -7.75 -2.67
C ALA A 163 13.71 -8.91 -2.16
N TRP A 164 12.56 -8.59 -1.57
CA TRP A 164 11.57 -9.55 -1.08
C TRP A 164 10.26 -9.40 -1.84
N LEU A 165 10.33 -9.52 -3.17
CA LEU A 165 9.18 -9.34 -4.06
C LEU A 165 8.00 -10.23 -3.65
N HIS A 166 6.81 -9.65 -3.66
CA HIS A 166 5.56 -10.34 -3.37
C HIS A 166 4.39 -9.73 -4.15
N TRP A 167 3.28 -10.46 -4.18
CA TRP A 167 1.96 -9.91 -4.47
C TRP A 167 1.14 -9.89 -3.19
N ASP A 168 0.45 -8.77 -2.95
CA ASP A 168 -0.55 -8.66 -1.88
C ASP A 168 -1.87 -9.36 -2.23
N ILE A 169 -2.06 -9.68 -3.52
CA ILE A 169 -3.14 -10.56 -4.00
C ILE A 169 -2.60 -11.97 -4.22
N ASN A 170 -3.49 -12.96 -4.18
CA ASN A 170 -3.18 -14.30 -4.64
C ASN A 170 -3.31 -14.35 -6.18
N PRO A 171 -2.21 -14.56 -6.94
CA PRO A 171 -2.25 -14.51 -8.41
C PRO A 171 -3.20 -15.53 -9.01
N TRP A 172 -3.30 -16.74 -8.46
CA TRP A 172 -4.23 -17.77 -8.96
C TRP A 172 -5.68 -17.41 -8.71
N PHE A 173 -5.99 -16.88 -7.53
CA PHE A 173 -7.35 -16.47 -7.18
C PHE A 173 -7.82 -15.29 -8.04
N ALA A 174 -6.97 -14.27 -8.20
CA ALA A 174 -7.30 -13.09 -8.99
C ALA A 174 -7.48 -13.40 -10.48
N THR A 175 -6.76 -14.39 -11.01
CA THR A 175 -6.79 -14.82 -12.42
C THR A 175 -7.80 -15.94 -12.70
N GLY A 176 -8.56 -16.38 -11.69
CA GLY A 176 -9.51 -17.48 -11.81
C GLY A 176 -8.88 -18.85 -12.10
N VAL A 177 -7.58 -19.00 -11.88
CA VAL A 177 -6.88 -20.29 -12.07
C VAL A 177 -7.20 -21.21 -10.90
N GLU A 178 -7.95 -22.28 -11.17
CA GLU A 178 -8.29 -23.26 -10.15
C GLU A 178 -7.05 -23.95 -9.58
N THR A 179 -6.95 -23.94 -8.26
CA THR A 179 -6.01 -24.74 -7.47
C THR A 179 -6.79 -25.73 -6.61
N ARG A 180 -6.15 -26.78 -6.09
CA ARG A 180 -6.83 -27.93 -5.44
C ARG A 180 -7.68 -27.60 -4.19
N ARG A 181 -7.79 -26.35 -3.71
CA ARG A 181 -8.29 -26.06 -2.34
C ARG A 181 -9.33 -24.94 -2.13
N GLN A 182 -9.81 -24.19 -3.12
CA GLN A 182 -10.73 -23.07 -2.81
C GLN A 182 -12.01 -22.99 -3.65
N SER A 183 -13.10 -22.57 -2.99
CA SER A 183 -14.33 -22.05 -3.60
C SER A 183 -14.59 -20.64 -3.07
N SER A 184 -14.94 -19.70 -3.96
CA SER A 184 -15.10 -18.26 -3.67
C SER A 184 -16.33 -17.90 -2.83
N LYS A 185 -17.31 -18.82 -2.71
CA LYS A 185 -18.64 -18.53 -2.14
C LYS A 185 -18.64 -18.32 -0.63
N GLY A 186 -17.74 -18.97 0.13
CA GLY A 186 -17.68 -18.83 1.59
C GLY A 186 -17.11 -17.50 2.07
N TYR A 187 -16.39 -16.77 1.22
CA TYR A 187 -15.65 -15.57 1.64
C TYR A 187 -16.54 -14.35 1.92
N LYS A 188 -17.60 -14.13 1.11
CA LYS A 188 -18.50 -12.99 1.26
C LYS A 188 -19.26 -13.00 2.59
N ASP A 189 -19.82 -14.16 2.95
CA ASP A 189 -20.54 -14.33 4.21
C ASP A 189 -19.62 -14.09 5.41
N ILE A 190 -18.36 -14.53 5.33
CA ILE A 190 -17.34 -14.26 6.35
C ILE A 190 -17.08 -12.75 6.45
N MET A 191 -16.87 -12.05 5.33
CA MET A 191 -16.59 -10.61 5.35
C MET A 191 -17.73 -9.81 5.96
N LEU A 192 -18.98 -10.06 5.55
CA LEU A 192 -20.14 -9.34 6.09
C LEU A 192 -20.30 -9.57 7.60
N GLN A 193 -20.11 -10.81 8.07
CA GLN A 193 -20.15 -11.10 9.51
C GLN A 193 -19.03 -10.38 10.26
N ARG A 194 -17.82 -10.36 9.72
CA ARG A 194 -16.68 -9.65 10.33
C ARG A 194 -16.94 -8.14 10.44
N TRP A 195 -17.43 -7.51 9.37
CA TRP A 195 -17.79 -6.08 9.38
C TRP A 195 -18.89 -5.75 10.40
N LYS A 196 -19.84 -6.67 10.62
CA LYS A 196 -20.95 -6.48 11.56
C LYS A 196 -20.59 -6.78 13.02
N GLN A 197 -19.67 -7.70 13.27
CA GLN A 197 -19.41 -8.24 14.62
C GLN A 197 -18.14 -7.70 15.28
N GLU A 198 -17.12 -7.29 14.51
CA GLU A 198 -15.81 -6.99 15.07
C GLU A 198 -15.61 -5.49 15.34
N ASN A 199 -15.32 -5.13 16.60
CA ASN A 199 -14.70 -3.85 16.98
C ASN A 199 -13.28 -3.67 16.37
N SER A 200 -12.83 -4.61 15.54
CA SER A 200 -11.54 -4.65 14.88
C SER A 200 -11.59 -4.11 13.45
N ALA A 201 -12.67 -3.45 13.00
CA ALA A 201 -12.85 -2.92 11.64
C ALA A 201 -11.59 -2.29 11.00
N ALA A 202 -10.75 -1.63 11.82
CA ALA A 202 -9.38 -1.24 11.46
C ALA A 202 -8.58 -2.34 10.73
N LYS A 203 -8.48 -3.55 11.30
CA LYS A 203 -7.80 -4.72 10.73
C LYS A 203 -8.41 -5.18 9.42
N LEU A 204 -9.73 -5.05 9.26
CA LEU A 204 -10.41 -5.34 7.99
C LEU A 204 -10.04 -4.30 6.92
N PHE A 205 -10.02 -3.02 7.27
CA PHE A 205 -9.59 -1.97 6.33
C PHE A 205 -8.16 -2.20 5.80
N LEU A 206 -7.25 -2.72 6.63
CA LEU A 206 -5.86 -3.00 6.23
C LEU A 206 -5.73 -4.03 5.12
N THR A 207 -6.64 -5.00 5.07
CA THR A 207 -6.61 -6.10 4.09
C THR A 207 -7.73 -5.97 3.05
N GLU A 208 -8.47 -4.87 3.10
CA GLU A 208 -9.54 -4.56 2.19
C GLU A 208 -9.03 -4.57 0.74
N ASN A 209 -9.79 -5.22 -0.15
CA ASN A 209 -9.46 -5.39 -1.57
C ASN A 209 -8.20 -6.26 -1.89
N ASN A 210 -7.51 -6.86 -0.91
CA ASN A 210 -6.37 -7.74 -1.19
C ASN A 210 -6.78 -9.15 -1.67
N ASN A 211 -8.04 -9.54 -1.48
CA ASN A 211 -8.56 -10.84 -1.92
C ASN A 211 -9.56 -10.67 -3.07
N THR A 212 -9.13 -9.96 -4.12
CA THR A 212 -9.93 -9.83 -5.35
C THR A 212 -9.95 -11.15 -6.12
N ASN A 213 -11.13 -11.57 -6.55
CA ASN A 213 -11.33 -12.76 -7.40
C ASN A 213 -11.29 -12.42 -8.90
N THR A 214 -10.86 -11.21 -9.23
CA THR A 214 -10.82 -10.69 -10.59
C THR A 214 -9.63 -9.74 -10.75
N VAL A 215 -9.00 -9.77 -11.92
CA VAL A 215 -8.05 -8.75 -12.38
C VAL A 215 -8.73 -7.65 -13.20
N GLU A 216 -10.06 -7.67 -13.29
CA GLU A 216 -10.88 -6.74 -14.06
C GLU A 216 -12.01 -6.12 -13.21
N PRO A 217 -12.11 -4.78 -13.12
CA PRO A 217 -11.09 -3.82 -13.55
C PRO A 217 -9.80 -4.00 -12.73
N MET A 218 -8.65 -3.59 -13.29
CA MET A 218 -7.33 -3.80 -12.68
C MET A 218 -7.30 -3.37 -11.21
N PRO A 219 -7.09 -4.30 -10.26
CA PRO A 219 -6.92 -3.95 -8.86
C PRO A 219 -5.63 -3.14 -8.71
N VAL A 220 -5.73 -2.00 -8.01
CA VAL A 220 -4.59 -1.11 -7.80
C VAL A 220 -4.33 -0.85 -6.32
N GLN A 221 -3.09 -0.48 -6.05
CA GLN A 221 -2.60 -0.01 -4.77
C GLN A 221 -1.94 1.35 -4.96
N GLY A 222 -1.65 2.05 -3.86
CA GLY A 222 -1.01 3.35 -3.96
C GLY A 222 -0.38 3.85 -2.66
N LEU A 223 0.51 4.82 -2.82
CA LEU A 223 1.11 5.57 -1.73
C LEU A 223 1.35 7.02 -2.15
N ILE A 224 1.15 7.94 -1.22
CA ILE A 224 1.59 9.34 -1.36
C ILE A 224 2.95 9.45 -0.69
N ALA A 225 3.95 9.90 -1.43
CA ALA A 225 5.27 10.16 -0.89
C ALA A 225 5.26 11.46 -0.07
N LEU A 226 5.72 11.40 1.19
CA LEU A 226 5.78 12.57 2.07
C LEU A 226 7.19 13.17 2.13
N SER A 227 8.16 12.53 1.51
CA SER A 227 9.52 13.01 1.30
C SER A 227 9.98 12.66 -0.11
N ASP A 228 10.89 13.46 -0.67
CA ASP A 228 11.58 13.08 -1.90
C ASP A 228 12.35 11.78 -1.69
N ASN A 229 12.22 10.84 -2.64
CA ASN A 229 12.99 9.61 -2.67
C ASN A 229 13.54 9.42 -4.07
N LYS A 230 14.82 9.70 -4.26
CA LYS A 230 15.52 9.46 -5.53
C LYS A 230 15.86 7.99 -5.70
N HIS A 231 16.33 7.64 -6.89
CA HIS A 231 16.83 6.31 -7.18
C HIS A 231 17.92 5.90 -6.17
N GLY A 232 17.74 4.75 -5.49
CA GLY A 232 18.67 4.26 -4.47
C GLY A 232 18.47 4.80 -3.05
N GLU A 233 17.59 5.79 -2.84
CA GLU A 233 17.31 6.36 -1.51
C GLU A 233 16.29 5.54 -0.69
N GLY A 234 16.03 4.30 -1.10
CA GLY A 234 15.02 3.45 -0.50
C GLY A 234 13.63 3.69 -1.07
N GLY A 235 12.70 2.85 -0.67
CA GLY A 235 11.30 3.03 -0.97
C GLY A 235 10.63 1.87 -1.66
N PHE A 236 10.06 2.09 -2.84
CA PHE A 236 9.26 1.10 -3.55
C PHE A 236 10.03 0.59 -4.77
N MET A 237 10.04 -0.72 -4.96
CA MET A 237 10.47 -1.35 -6.21
C MET A 237 9.40 -2.30 -6.72
N CYS A 238 9.39 -2.53 -8.03
CA CYS A 238 8.51 -3.51 -8.65
C CYS A 238 9.15 -4.14 -9.89
N VAL A 239 8.44 -5.08 -10.52
CA VAL A 239 8.80 -5.64 -11.82
C VAL A 239 7.81 -5.12 -12.87
N PRO A 240 8.14 -4.03 -13.60
CA PRO A 240 7.21 -3.42 -14.54
C PRO A 240 6.78 -4.37 -15.66
N GLY A 241 5.53 -4.24 -16.10
CA GLY A 241 4.96 -5.05 -17.18
C GLY A 241 4.53 -6.46 -16.77
N PHE A 242 4.82 -6.90 -15.54
CA PHE A 242 4.43 -8.24 -15.08
C PHE A 242 2.90 -8.42 -15.01
N HIS A 243 2.15 -7.34 -14.79
CA HIS A 243 0.68 -7.36 -14.75
C HIS A 243 0.05 -7.93 -16.04
N LYS A 244 0.73 -7.78 -17.18
CA LYS A 244 0.29 -8.35 -18.47
C LYS A 244 0.52 -9.85 -18.58
N LYS A 245 1.43 -10.38 -17.77
CA LYS A 245 1.89 -11.79 -17.81
C LYS A 245 1.30 -12.62 -16.67
N ILE A 246 0.66 -11.99 -15.67
CA ILE A 246 0.18 -12.67 -14.47
C ILE A 246 -0.76 -13.84 -14.79
N GLN A 247 -1.63 -13.70 -15.80
CA GLN A 247 -2.58 -14.74 -16.21
C GLN A 247 -1.85 -15.99 -16.73
N GLU A 248 -0.95 -15.80 -17.71
CA GLU A 248 -0.15 -16.88 -18.30
C GLU A 248 0.75 -17.51 -17.22
N TRP A 249 1.42 -16.68 -16.42
CA TRP A 249 2.29 -17.13 -15.34
C TRP A 249 1.54 -17.96 -14.29
N ALA A 250 0.34 -17.53 -13.86
CA ALA A 250 -0.46 -18.29 -12.90
C ALA A 250 -0.93 -19.64 -13.48
N GLN A 251 -1.18 -19.72 -14.78
CA GLN A 251 -1.57 -20.96 -15.48
C GLN A 251 -0.42 -21.96 -15.62
N THR A 252 0.80 -21.50 -15.86
CA THR A 252 1.99 -22.35 -15.97
C THR A 252 2.47 -22.81 -14.60
N ASN A 253 2.31 -21.96 -13.58
CA ASN A 253 2.83 -22.20 -12.23
C ASN A 253 1.75 -22.61 -11.23
N LYS A 254 0.94 -23.63 -11.57
CA LYS A 254 -0.15 -24.10 -10.70
C LYS A 254 0.39 -24.70 -9.40
N LYS A 255 0.39 -23.92 -8.32
CA LYS A 255 0.71 -24.39 -6.97
C LYS A 255 -0.51 -24.37 -6.06
N THR A 256 -0.51 -25.24 -5.06
CA THR A 256 -1.53 -25.20 -3.99
C THR A 256 -1.04 -24.28 -2.87
N THR A 257 -1.34 -22.99 -2.95
CA THR A 257 -1.00 -22.06 -1.86
C THR A 257 -2.27 -21.39 -1.35
N ASP A 258 -2.68 -21.79 -0.15
CA ASP A 258 -3.80 -21.20 0.59
C ASP A 258 -3.30 -19.99 1.40
N VAL A 259 -2.82 -18.97 0.68
CA VAL A 259 -2.28 -17.74 1.26
C VAL A 259 -2.85 -16.54 0.52
N ASN A 260 -3.17 -15.48 1.26
CA ASN A 260 -3.74 -14.25 0.71
C ASN A 260 -2.69 -13.38 -0.01
N HIS A 261 -1.41 -13.60 0.28
CA HIS A 261 -0.27 -12.94 -0.38
C HIS A 261 0.74 -14.01 -0.79
N VAL A 262 1.48 -13.79 -1.87
CA VAL A 262 2.45 -14.75 -2.40
C VAL A 262 3.82 -14.09 -2.49
N LYS A 263 4.82 -14.67 -1.82
CA LYS A 263 6.21 -14.20 -1.94
C LYS A 263 6.89 -14.89 -3.11
N VAL A 264 7.69 -14.16 -3.87
CA VAL A 264 8.47 -14.72 -4.99
C VAL A 264 9.42 -15.82 -4.51
N SER A 265 9.95 -15.72 -3.29
CA SER A 265 10.79 -16.76 -2.67
C SER A 265 10.07 -18.09 -2.40
N GLN A 266 8.75 -18.15 -2.53
CA GLN A 266 7.95 -19.38 -2.40
C GLN A 266 7.72 -20.07 -3.76
N ILE A 267 8.18 -19.45 -4.85
CA ILE A 267 8.15 -20.00 -6.20
C ILE A 267 9.36 -20.92 -6.42
N ASP A 268 9.25 -21.90 -7.32
CA ASP A 268 10.37 -22.82 -7.60
C ASP A 268 11.49 -22.08 -8.33
N HIS A 269 12.73 -22.59 -8.21
CA HIS A 269 13.92 -21.91 -8.69
C HIS A 269 13.93 -21.63 -10.21
N ASP A 270 13.23 -22.45 -11.00
CA ASP A 270 13.17 -22.31 -12.47
C ASP A 270 12.35 -21.08 -12.91
N ASP A 271 11.49 -20.53 -12.06
CA ASP A 271 10.72 -19.30 -12.33
C ASP A 271 11.48 -18.01 -11.94
N ILE A 272 12.62 -18.13 -11.23
CA ILE A 272 13.39 -16.97 -10.73
C ILE A 272 13.92 -16.12 -11.88
N GLU A 273 14.10 -16.69 -13.08
CA GLU A 273 14.49 -15.94 -14.28
C GLU A 273 13.51 -14.80 -14.62
N ALA A 274 12.23 -14.89 -14.21
CA ALA A 274 11.27 -13.82 -14.39
C ALA A 274 11.49 -12.61 -13.44
N PHE A 275 12.28 -12.79 -12.37
CA PHE A 275 12.45 -11.84 -11.26
C PHE A 275 13.92 -11.48 -11.02
N THR A 276 14.72 -11.44 -12.08
CA THR A 276 16.14 -11.04 -12.03
C THR A 276 16.29 -9.54 -11.77
N GLU A 277 17.44 -9.14 -11.20
CA GLU A 277 17.71 -7.74 -10.81
C GLU A 277 17.54 -6.75 -11.97
N ASP A 278 17.86 -7.15 -13.20
CA ASP A 278 17.73 -6.33 -14.41
C ASP A 278 16.29 -5.99 -14.80
N LYS A 279 15.30 -6.70 -14.23
CA LYS A 279 13.87 -6.50 -14.46
C LYS A 279 13.19 -5.73 -13.34
N ILE A 280 13.88 -5.54 -12.21
CA ILE A 280 13.38 -4.81 -11.06
C ILE A 280 13.66 -3.33 -11.29
N VAL A 281 12.65 -2.49 -11.02
CA VAL A 281 12.78 -1.03 -11.10
C VAL A 281 12.55 -0.43 -9.72
N LYS A 282 13.56 0.29 -9.22
CA LYS A 282 13.45 1.18 -8.05
C LYS A 282 12.73 2.48 -8.45
N VAL A 283 11.51 2.67 -7.95
CA VAL A 283 10.65 3.81 -8.32
C VAL A 283 10.96 5.03 -7.43
N ALA A 284 11.47 6.08 -8.07
CA ALA A 284 11.84 7.34 -7.44
C ALA A 284 10.66 8.34 -7.50
N VAL A 285 10.25 8.87 -6.35
CA VAL A 285 9.00 9.63 -6.19
C VAL A 285 9.27 10.91 -5.40
N ARG A 286 8.74 12.05 -5.86
CA ARG A 286 8.86 13.35 -5.18
C ARG A 286 7.88 13.46 -4.02
N GLN A 287 8.18 14.32 -3.05
CA GLN A 287 7.23 14.69 -2.01
C GLN A 287 5.95 15.27 -2.65
N GLY A 288 4.79 14.79 -2.18
CA GLY A 288 3.47 15.21 -2.64
C GLY A 288 2.98 14.48 -3.88
N ASP A 289 3.81 13.65 -4.53
CA ASP A 289 3.40 12.81 -5.65
C ASP A 289 2.72 11.52 -5.17
N LEU A 290 1.81 11.01 -5.98
CA LEU A 290 1.11 9.74 -5.79
C LEU A 290 1.70 8.67 -6.70
N LEU A 291 2.18 7.57 -6.13
CA LEU A 291 2.50 6.36 -6.86
C LEU A 291 1.27 5.45 -6.83
N ILE A 292 0.78 5.05 -8.02
CA ILE A 292 -0.26 4.03 -8.20
C ILE A 292 0.37 2.83 -8.90
N TRP A 293 0.13 1.62 -8.42
CA TRP A 293 0.58 0.40 -9.10
C TRP A 293 -0.52 -0.66 -9.13
N SER A 294 -0.49 -1.50 -10.15
CA SER A 294 -1.34 -2.69 -10.27
C SER A 294 -0.95 -3.69 -9.19
N ALA A 295 -1.93 -4.23 -8.47
CA ALA A 295 -1.73 -5.29 -7.49
C ALA A 295 -1.19 -6.59 -8.12
N CYS A 296 -1.27 -6.72 -9.45
CA CYS A 296 -0.65 -7.80 -10.22
C CYS A 296 0.87 -7.64 -10.42
N LEU A 297 1.46 -6.52 -9.99
CA LEU A 297 2.92 -6.35 -10.01
C LEU A 297 3.56 -7.00 -8.77
N PRO A 298 4.58 -7.86 -8.95
CA PRO A 298 5.47 -8.21 -7.86
C PRO A 298 6.20 -6.95 -7.41
N HIS A 299 6.14 -6.66 -6.13
CA HIS A 299 6.71 -5.45 -5.55
C HIS A 299 7.24 -5.69 -4.15
N CYS A 300 8.05 -4.76 -3.64
CA CYS A 300 8.44 -4.72 -2.24
C CYS A 300 8.98 -3.34 -1.85
N ASN A 301 9.15 -3.13 -0.54
CA ASN A 301 9.93 -1.99 -0.06
C ASN A 301 11.43 -2.32 -0.05
N TYR A 302 12.28 -1.32 -0.24
CA TYR A 302 13.72 -1.41 0.04
C TYR A 302 14.23 -0.29 0.91
N SER A 303 15.31 -0.57 1.62
CA SER A 303 16.02 0.42 2.42
C SER A 303 17.04 1.17 1.58
N GLY A 304 17.38 2.38 2.01
CA GLY A 304 18.44 3.19 1.40
C GLY A 304 19.01 4.16 2.43
N ASN A 305 19.88 5.05 2.00
CA ASN A 305 20.62 5.97 2.87
C ASN A 305 19.80 7.16 3.41
N LYS A 306 18.48 7.19 3.20
CA LYS A 306 17.59 8.28 3.58
C LYS A 306 16.33 7.75 4.24
N GLN A 307 15.86 8.46 5.25
CA GLN A 307 14.57 8.16 5.85
C GLN A 307 13.45 8.50 4.85
N ARG A 308 12.52 7.57 4.67
CA ARG A 308 11.32 7.75 3.85
C ARG A 308 10.09 7.76 4.73
N MET A 309 9.15 8.64 4.37
CA MET A 309 7.79 8.57 4.89
C MET A 309 6.76 8.53 3.75
N CYS A 310 5.71 7.71 3.90
CA CYS A 310 4.58 7.72 2.98
C CYS A 310 3.26 7.40 3.70
N GLN A 311 2.15 7.85 3.12
CA GLN A 311 0.82 7.38 3.48
C GLN A 311 0.34 6.38 2.42
N TYR A 312 -0.09 5.18 2.82
CA TYR A 312 -0.73 4.25 1.91
C TYR A 312 -2.17 4.67 1.66
N ILE A 313 -2.53 4.83 0.39
CA ILE A 313 -3.88 5.17 -0.05
C ILE A 313 -4.13 4.41 -1.35
N LYS A 314 -5.21 3.64 -1.40
CA LYS A 314 -5.70 2.99 -2.62
C LYS A 314 -7.19 3.24 -2.77
N MET A 315 -7.66 3.28 -4.00
CA MET A 315 -9.08 3.28 -4.32
C MET A 315 -9.43 2.06 -5.14
N PHE A 316 -10.68 1.62 -5.04
CA PHE A 316 -11.19 0.46 -5.75
C PHE A 316 -12.66 0.65 -6.11
N PRO A 317 -13.16 0.00 -7.18
CA PRO A 317 -14.55 0.14 -7.58
C PRO A 317 -15.51 -0.24 -6.45
N SER A 318 -16.55 0.56 -6.23
CA SER A 318 -17.57 0.26 -5.21
C SER A 318 -18.33 -1.04 -5.53
N SER A 319 -18.36 -1.46 -6.79
CA SER A 319 -19.01 -2.67 -7.29
C SER A 319 -18.39 -3.99 -6.81
N ILE A 320 -17.20 -3.96 -6.17
CA ILE A 320 -16.63 -5.18 -5.56
C ILE A 320 -17.45 -5.66 -4.35
N TYR A 321 -18.27 -4.77 -3.77
CA TYR A 321 -19.12 -5.04 -2.63
C TYR A 321 -20.60 -4.88 -2.99
N ASP A 322 -21.43 -5.76 -2.43
CA ASP A 322 -22.88 -5.58 -2.44
C ASP A 322 -23.32 -4.50 -1.44
N ASP A 323 -24.58 -4.10 -1.51
CA ASP A 323 -25.16 -3.02 -0.72
C ASP A 323 -25.03 -3.25 0.79
N ASP A 324 -25.16 -4.50 1.23
CA ASP A 324 -25.05 -4.87 2.65
C ASP A 324 -23.62 -4.65 3.18
N ILE A 325 -22.61 -5.07 2.41
CA ILE A 325 -21.20 -4.84 2.78
C ILE A 325 -20.87 -3.35 2.70
N ARG A 326 -21.34 -2.63 1.67
CA ARG A 326 -21.11 -1.18 1.53
C ARG A 326 -21.68 -0.40 2.72
N GLN A 327 -22.90 -0.72 3.14
CA GLN A 327 -23.53 -0.08 4.28
C GLN A 327 -22.80 -0.39 5.60
N ALA A 328 -22.44 -1.67 5.84
CA ALA A 328 -21.71 -2.06 7.04
C ALA A 328 -20.33 -1.36 7.13
N ARG A 329 -19.63 -1.28 5.98
CA ARG A 329 -18.36 -0.56 5.85
C ARG A 329 -18.52 0.92 6.17
N LEU A 330 -19.52 1.60 5.61
CA LEU A 330 -19.76 3.02 5.85
C LEU A 330 -19.95 3.31 7.35
N GLU A 331 -20.75 2.49 8.04
CA GLU A 331 -20.96 2.64 9.48
C GLU A 331 -19.67 2.43 10.28
N ALA A 332 -18.81 1.49 9.88
CA ALA A 332 -17.50 1.30 10.50
C ALA A 332 -16.54 2.48 10.24
N VAL A 333 -16.54 3.06 9.04
CA VAL A 333 -15.71 4.22 8.69
C VAL A 333 -16.11 5.46 9.50
N LYS A 334 -17.42 5.70 9.69
CA LYS A 334 -17.92 6.83 10.48
C LYS A 334 -17.44 6.81 11.93
N GLN A 335 -17.28 5.62 12.51
CA GLN A 335 -16.83 5.45 13.90
C GLN A 335 -15.37 5.84 14.12
N ILE A 336 -14.56 5.91 13.05
CA ILE A 336 -13.13 6.20 13.11
C ILE A 336 -12.78 7.59 12.56
N PHE A 337 -13.77 8.41 12.21
CA PHE A 337 -13.50 9.78 11.77
C PHE A 337 -12.84 10.61 12.87
N PRO A 338 -11.78 11.39 12.53
CA PRO A 338 -11.21 12.35 13.46
C PRO A 338 -12.26 13.37 13.92
N PRO A 339 -12.19 13.87 15.16
CA PRO A 339 -13.26 14.72 15.72
C PRO A 339 -13.63 15.97 14.92
N ARG A 340 -12.70 16.50 14.12
CA ARG A 340 -12.88 17.72 13.31
C ARG A 340 -13.00 17.43 11.81
N PHE A 341 -12.91 16.15 11.43
CA PHE A 341 -13.00 15.74 10.05
C PHE A 341 -14.45 15.76 9.56
N CYS A 342 -14.66 16.36 8.39
CA CYS A 342 -15.94 16.34 7.70
C CYS A 342 -15.76 15.80 6.27
N PRO A 343 -16.60 14.86 5.82
CA PRO A 343 -16.64 14.47 4.43
C PRO A 343 -16.98 15.65 3.50
N ALA A 344 -16.09 15.95 2.57
CA ALA A 344 -16.30 16.84 1.42
C ALA A 344 -17.10 16.11 0.33
N PRO A 345 -17.50 16.77 -0.78
CA PRO A 345 -18.26 16.10 -1.86
C PRO A 345 -17.59 14.81 -2.39
N VAL A 346 -16.29 14.83 -2.65
CA VAL A 346 -15.52 13.61 -2.99
C VAL A 346 -15.57 12.60 -1.84
N GLY A 347 -15.43 13.06 -0.60
CA GLY A 347 -15.53 12.24 0.61
C GLY A 347 -16.83 11.47 0.69
N LEU A 348 -17.97 12.10 0.40
CA LEU A 348 -19.27 11.43 0.38
C LEU A 348 -19.24 10.23 -0.59
N ARG A 349 -18.66 10.40 -1.78
CA ARG A 349 -18.48 9.30 -2.74
C ARG A 349 -17.55 8.22 -2.20
N VAL A 350 -16.31 8.59 -1.87
CA VAL A 350 -15.25 7.61 -1.60
C VAL A 350 -15.36 6.90 -0.25
N PHE A 351 -16.06 7.47 0.72
CA PHE A 351 -16.40 6.77 1.97
C PHE A 351 -17.65 5.88 1.83
N GLY A 352 -18.36 5.96 0.70
CA GLY A 352 -19.47 5.09 0.37
C GLY A 352 -20.85 5.59 0.81
N TYR A 353 -21.04 6.91 0.93
CA TYR A 353 -22.39 7.46 1.14
C TYR A 353 -23.27 7.20 -0.09
N PRO A 354 -24.57 6.91 0.10
CA PRO A 354 -25.52 6.85 -1.00
C PRO A 354 -25.49 8.15 -1.80
N GLN A 355 -25.46 8.04 -3.13
CA GLN A 355 -25.64 9.19 -4.02
C GLN A 355 -27.14 9.46 -4.15
N GLU A 356 -27.53 10.74 -4.10
CA GLU A 356 -28.93 11.18 -4.28
C GLU A 356 -29.41 11.12 -5.73
#